data_AF-A0A8N4F1T7-F1
#
_entry.id   AF-A0A8N4F1T7-F1
#
_cell.length_a   1.000
_cell.length_b   1.000
_cell.length_c   1.000
_cell.angle_alpha   90.00
_cell.angle_beta   90.00
_cell.angle_gamma   90.00
#
_symmetry.space_group_name_H-M   'P 1'
#
loop_
_entity.id
_entity.type
_entity.pdbx_description
1 polymer ?
#
loop_
_entity_poly.entity_id
_entity_poly.type
_entity_poly.pdbx_seq_one_letter_code
_entity_poly.pdbx_strand_id
1 'polypeptide(L)'
;MGSYAMLSKRLLETDTPVMVHIQELIRKAKDPISLAQGVVYWQPPAQALDKVKEIVWDPSTSRYGADEGLPELREALTEKVVACFLGCRLVGKFNCLLLQIAFKSFYLQQGITLRFGLGNVLSCVTDRQPCSLVFTLQLRRENKLHKSSVMVTAGANQAFVNIVLTLCDPGDSVVMFAPYYFNAYMSFQMTGITNILVGPSNPKTLQPEVGWLEKILSGEGNQPIPKLVTVVNPGNPSGAYIPEPILKRISDLCSSAGAWLVVDNTYEYFMYDGLKHSCIEGNHIVNLFSFSKAYGMMGWRIGYIAYPTEVEGFAAQLLKVQDNIPICASIIGQRLALYSLEVGPEWIGERVQKLVKNRELLVKALAPLGKDAVMGGQGAIYLWAKLPDRFSDDYEVVRWLVNRHGVVVIPGSASGGPGYIRISFGGLKEADCEVAAERLRRGLEELLRDGMVQ
;
A
#
# COMPACT_ATOMS: atom_id res chain seq x y z
N MET A 1 -17.85 -25.73 -29.63
CA MET A 1 -16.90 -24.69 -29.18
C MET A 1 -17.47 -24.08 -27.91
N GLY A 2 -16.83 -24.33 -26.76
CA GLY A 2 -17.40 -24.03 -25.45
C GLY A 2 -17.55 -22.52 -25.17
N SER A 3 -18.39 -22.18 -24.20
CA SER A 3 -18.79 -20.83 -23.79
C SER A 3 -17.66 -19.82 -23.53
N TYR A 4 -16.43 -20.28 -23.28
CA TYR A 4 -15.25 -19.42 -23.09
C TYR A 4 -14.86 -18.59 -24.31
N ALA A 5 -15.23 -19.02 -25.53
CA ALA A 5 -14.90 -18.28 -26.76
C ALA A 5 -15.57 -16.90 -26.87
N MET A 6 -16.57 -16.61 -26.01
CA MET A 6 -17.28 -15.33 -25.96
C MET A 6 -16.70 -14.34 -24.92
N LEU A 7 -15.78 -14.78 -24.06
CA LEU A 7 -15.15 -13.90 -23.07
C LEU A 7 -13.97 -13.14 -23.68
N SER A 8 -13.66 -11.95 -23.14
CA SER A 8 -12.55 -11.16 -23.65
C SER A 8 -11.23 -11.92 -23.49
N LYS A 9 -10.47 -12.06 -24.57
CA LYS A 9 -9.19 -12.76 -24.61
C LYS A 9 -8.23 -12.33 -23.49
N ARG A 10 -8.10 -11.02 -23.25
CA ARG A 10 -7.23 -10.47 -22.19
C ARG A 10 -7.54 -10.99 -20.78
N LEU A 11 -8.82 -11.21 -20.46
CA LEU A 11 -9.22 -11.76 -19.15
C LEU A 11 -8.99 -13.27 -19.07
N LEU A 12 -9.10 -13.99 -20.19
CA LEU A 12 -8.77 -15.42 -20.25
C LEU A 12 -7.25 -15.65 -20.10
N GLU A 13 -6.44 -14.70 -20.55
CA GLU A 13 -4.97 -14.73 -20.47
C GLU A 13 -4.43 -14.13 -19.17
N THR A 14 -5.27 -13.44 -18.39
CA THR A 14 -4.88 -12.93 -17.07
C THR A 14 -4.78 -14.09 -16.09
N ASP A 15 -3.72 -14.09 -15.27
CA ASP A 15 -3.50 -15.15 -14.29
C ASP A 15 -4.68 -15.26 -13.32
N THR A 16 -4.99 -16.47 -12.84
CA THR A 16 -6.02 -16.64 -11.81
C THR A 16 -5.47 -16.11 -10.48
N PRO A 17 -6.26 -15.34 -9.69
CA PRO A 17 -5.74 -14.79 -8.44
C PRO A 17 -5.38 -15.92 -7.46
N VAL A 18 -4.12 -15.97 -7.02
CA VAL A 18 -3.61 -17.00 -6.09
C VAL A 18 -4.48 -17.13 -4.83
N MET A 19 -5.01 -16.01 -4.33
CA MET A 19 -5.88 -16.02 -3.15
C MET A 19 -7.18 -16.81 -3.35
N VAL A 20 -7.71 -16.92 -4.57
CA VAL A 20 -8.90 -17.74 -4.86
C VAL A 20 -8.59 -19.22 -4.65
N HIS A 21 -7.45 -19.67 -5.19
CA HIS A 21 -6.98 -21.04 -4.98
C HIS A 21 -6.70 -21.33 -3.50
N ILE A 22 -6.03 -20.40 -2.82
CA ILE A 22 -5.71 -20.54 -1.39
C ILE A 22 -6.98 -20.57 -0.54
N GLN A 23 -7.99 -19.75 -0.85
CA GLN A 23 -9.28 -19.81 -0.16
C GLN A 23 -10.02 -21.13 -0.41
N GLU A 24 -9.85 -21.75 -1.58
CA GLU A 24 -10.37 -23.09 -1.83
C GLU A 24 -9.66 -24.16 -0.98
N LEU A 25 -8.33 -24.08 -0.88
CA LEU A 25 -7.55 -24.96 0.00
C LEU A 25 -7.98 -24.80 1.47
N ILE A 26 -8.11 -23.56 1.95
CA ILE A 26 -8.59 -23.25 3.30
C ILE A 26 -9.97 -23.87 3.56
N ARG A 27 -10.91 -23.76 2.61
CA ARG A 27 -12.27 -24.31 2.77
C ARG A 27 -12.30 -25.83 2.92
N LYS A 28 -11.32 -26.53 2.36
CA LYS A 28 -11.21 -28.00 2.40
C LYS A 28 -10.35 -28.49 3.56
N ALA A 29 -9.53 -27.62 4.15
CA ALA A 29 -8.60 -27.97 5.21
C ALA A 29 -9.29 -28.16 6.57
N LYS A 30 -8.73 -29.04 7.40
CA LYS A 30 -9.17 -29.23 8.78
C LYS A 30 -8.43 -28.25 9.70
N ASP A 31 -9.16 -27.36 10.35
CA ASP A 31 -8.62 -26.37 11.32
C ASP A 31 -7.43 -25.54 10.76
N PRO A 32 -7.58 -24.84 9.61
CA PRO A 32 -6.48 -24.11 9.01
C PRO A 32 -6.15 -22.82 9.78
N ILE A 33 -4.86 -22.57 9.99
CA ILE A 33 -4.32 -21.29 10.46
C ILE A 33 -3.58 -20.61 9.30
N SER A 34 -3.99 -19.39 8.97
CA SER A 34 -3.49 -18.69 7.78
C SER A 34 -2.35 -17.72 8.12
N LEU A 35 -1.17 -18.01 7.57
CA LEU A 35 -0.05 -17.09 7.39
C LEU A 35 0.00 -16.58 5.93
N ALA A 36 -1.06 -16.81 5.16
CA ALA A 36 -1.09 -16.50 3.74
C ALA A 36 -1.59 -15.08 3.48
N GLN A 37 -2.59 -14.60 4.22
CA GLN A 37 -3.24 -13.33 3.88
C GLN A 37 -2.39 -12.13 4.32
N GLY A 38 -2.22 -11.17 3.42
CA GLY A 38 -1.55 -9.90 3.72
C GLY A 38 -2.46 -8.97 4.50
N VAL A 39 -2.83 -9.29 5.74
CA VAL A 39 -3.72 -8.50 6.61
C VAL A 39 -3.04 -8.22 7.95
N VAL A 40 -3.65 -7.34 8.73
CA VAL A 40 -3.26 -7.08 10.11
C VAL A 40 -4.37 -7.56 11.05
N TYR A 41 -4.00 -8.04 12.24
CA TYR A 41 -4.98 -8.58 13.20
C TYR A 41 -5.82 -7.51 13.92
N TRP A 42 -5.42 -6.23 13.84
CA TRP A 42 -6.11 -5.14 14.53
C TRP A 42 -7.21 -4.51 13.67
N GLN A 43 -8.18 -3.94 14.38
CA GLN A 43 -9.26 -3.14 13.82
C GLN A 43 -8.85 -1.66 13.69
N PRO A 44 -9.65 -0.84 12.98
CA PRO A 44 -9.49 0.61 13.00
C PRO A 44 -9.51 1.20 14.41
N PRO A 45 -8.93 2.40 14.61
CA PRO A 45 -8.91 3.06 15.91
C PRO A 45 -10.32 3.15 16.49
N ALA A 46 -10.48 2.74 17.76
CA ALA A 46 -11.79 2.71 18.41
C ALA A 46 -12.44 4.10 18.42
N GLN A 47 -11.66 5.14 18.70
CA GLN A 47 -12.13 6.54 18.66
C GLN A 47 -12.66 6.94 17.28
N ALA A 48 -12.03 6.46 16.21
CA ALA A 48 -12.45 6.73 14.83
C ALA A 48 -13.74 5.96 14.49
N LEU A 49 -13.85 4.71 14.94
CA LEU A 49 -15.07 3.90 14.79
C LEU A 49 -16.25 4.48 15.56
N ASP A 50 -16.02 5.02 16.76
CA ASP A 50 -17.08 5.62 17.57
C ASP A 50 -17.66 6.86 16.88
N LYS A 51 -16.81 7.73 16.31
CA LYS A 51 -17.26 8.84 15.45
C LYS A 51 -18.07 8.36 14.24
N VAL A 52 -17.67 7.26 13.61
CA VAL A 52 -18.42 6.67 12.48
C VAL A 52 -19.81 6.21 12.91
N LYS A 53 -19.96 5.61 14.10
CA LYS A 53 -21.27 5.17 14.63
C LYS A 53 -22.24 6.34 14.80
N GLU A 54 -21.73 7.52 15.16
CA GLU A 54 -22.54 8.73 15.32
C GLU A 54 -23.08 9.24 13.98
N ILE A 55 -22.28 9.14 12.90
CA ILE A 55 -22.63 9.72 11.59
C ILE A 55 -23.23 8.71 10.60
N VAL A 56 -23.20 7.40 10.86
CA VAL A 56 -23.65 6.38 9.89
C VAL A 56 -25.13 6.52 9.52
N TRP A 57 -25.93 7.14 10.40
CA TRP A 57 -27.35 7.42 10.18
C TRP A 57 -27.59 8.74 9.43
N ASP A 58 -26.56 9.56 9.25
CA ASP A 58 -26.66 10.82 8.52
C ASP A 58 -26.84 10.52 7.02
N PRO A 59 -27.91 11.01 6.37
CA PRO A 59 -28.17 10.77 4.95
C PRO A 59 -27.00 11.18 4.02
N SER A 60 -26.16 12.13 4.42
CA SER A 60 -24.99 12.57 3.65
C SER A 60 -23.96 11.45 3.46
N THR A 61 -23.91 10.46 4.35
CA THR A 61 -23.00 9.31 4.23
C THR A 61 -23.42 8.29 3.16
N SER A 62 -24.67 8.39 2.69
CA SER A 62 -25.24 7.53 1.63
C SER A 62 -25.29 8.21 0.25
N ARG A 63 -24.81 9.45 0.12
CA ARG A 63 -24.78 10.19 -1.14
C ARG A 63 -23.44 10.00 -1.86
N TYR A 64 -23.42 10.31 -3.15
CA TYR A 64 -22.15 10.48 -3.87
C TYR A 64 -21.36 11.65 -3.26
N GLY A 65 -20.05 11.45 -3.13
CA GLY A 65 -19.11 12.54 -2.86
C GLY A 65 -18.40 12.96 -4.15
N ALA A 66 -17.42 13.84 -4.01
CA ALA A 66 -16.52 14.16 -5.11
C ALA A 66 -15.71 12.91 -5.51
N ASP A 67 -15.54 12.72 -6.82
CA ASP A 67 -14.85 11.56 -7.41
C ASP A 67 -13.41 11.45 -6.91
N GLU A 68 -12.73 12.59 -6.76
CA GLU A 68 -11.38 12.64 -6.21
C GLU A 68 -11.30 12.40 -4.70
N GLY A 69 -12.43 12.39 -4.00
CA GLY A 69 -12.55 12.22 -2.56
C GLY A 69 -13.01 13.46 -1.80
N LEU A 70 -13.48 13.24 -0.56
CA LEU A 70 -13.94 14.28 0.36
C LEU A 70 -12.86 15.37 0.51
N PRO A 71 -13.22 16.65 0.31
CA PRO A 71 -12.26 17.76 0.41
C PRO A 71 -11.45 17.74 1.71
N GLU A 72 -12.09 17.48 2.84
CA GLU A 72 -11.46 17.48 4.16
C GLU A 72 -10.47 16.31 4.31
N LEU A 73 -10.76 15.15 3.72
CA LEU A 73 -9.82 14.03 3.69
C LEU A 73 -8.63 14.33 2.77
N ARG A 74 -8.88 14.92 1.60
CA ARG A 74 -7.81 15.31 0.69
C ARG A 74 -6.89 16.37 1.30
N GLU A 75 -7.43 17.34 2.01
CA GLU A 75 -6.65 18.33 2.75
C GLU A 75 -5.78 17.64 3.82
N ALA A 76 -6.37 16.79 4.65
CA ALA A 76 -5.64 16.04 5.67
C ALA A 76 -4.54 15.14 5.08
N LEU A 77 -4.82 14.47 3.97
CA LEU A 77 -3.83 13.66 3.24
C LEU A 77 -2.74 14.52 2.61
N THR A 78 -3.10 15.69 2.08
CA THR A 78 -2.14 16.67 1.55
C THR A 78 -1.22 17.13 2.68
N GLU A 79 -1.72 17.42 3.88
CA GLU A 79 -0.84 17.79 5.00
C GLU A 79 0.08 16.65 5.46
N LYS A 80 -0.44 15.41 5.47
CA LYS A 80 0.34 14.21 5.76
C LYS A 80 1.50 14.05 4.76
N VAL A 81 1.19 14.14 3.46
CA VAL A 81 2.17 13.83 2.41
C VAL A 81 2.99 15.04 1.95
N VAL A 82 2.35 16.18 1.77
CA VAL A 82 2.92 17.45 1.30
C VAL A 82 3.41 18.26 2.49
N ALA A 83 4.72 18.41 2.58
CA ALA A 83 5.29 19.35 3.52
C ALA A 83 5.05 20.79 3.01
N CYS A 84 3.96 21.42 3.43
CA CYS A 84 3.64 22.78 2.99
C CYS A 84 4.77 23.78 3.34
N PHE A 85 5.40 24.42 2.36
CA PHE A 85 6.57 25.29 2.56
C PHE A 85 6.24 26.67 3.18
N LEU A 86 5.17 26.79 3.95
CA LEU A 86 4.96 27.97 4.80
C LEU A 86 5.85 27.80 6.04
N GLY A 87 6.97 28.52 6.06
CA GLY A 87 7.98 28.57 7.12
C GLY A 87 7.50 29.13 8.46
N CYS A 88 6.32 28.78 8.94
CA CYS A 88 5.92 28.98 10.32
C CYS A 88 6.36 27.76 11.15
N ARG A 89 7.60 27.81 11.62
CA ARG A 89 8.07 27.00 12.76
C ARG A 89 7.20 27.33 13.98
N LEU A 90 6.18 26.52 14.26
CA LEU A 90 5.59 26.45 15.60
C LEU A 90 6.54 25.64 16.49
N VAL A 91 7.59 26.31 16.97
CA VAL A 91 8.36 25.84 18.12
C VAL A 91 7.54 26.18 19.38
N GLY A 92 7.50 25.24 20.32
CA GLY A 92 6.53 25.18 21.41
C GLY A 92 6.36 26.45 22.26
N LYS A 93 5.20 26.50 22.94
CA LYS A 93 4.84 27.45 24.00
C LYS A 93 5.27 28.89 23.74
N PHE A 94 4.74 29.52 22.70
CA PHE A 94 4.66 30.98 22.64
C PHE A 94 3.21 31.42 22.47
N ASN A 95 2.81 32.36 23.32
CA ASN A 95 1.44 32.86 23.50
C ASN A 95 0.73 33.16 22.17
N CYS A 96 -0.49 32.65 22.05
CA CYS A 96 -1.49 32.86 20.99
C CYS A 96 -1.79 34.32 20.58
N LEU A 97 -1.14 35.33 21.18
CA LEU A 97 -1.51 36.74 21.00
C LEU A 97 -1.07 37.33 19.65
N LEU A 98 0.09 36.90 19.10
CA LEU A 98 0.60 37.42 17.83
C LEU A 98 -0.16 36.87 16.61
N LEU A 99 -0.56 35.60 16.65
CA LEU A 99 -1.44 35.00 15.63
C LEU A 99 -2.85 35.61 15.67
N GLN A 100 -3.36 35.91 16.88
CA GLN A 100 -4.64 36.62 17.04
C GLN A 100 -4.61 38.01 16.40
N ILE A 101 -3.51 38.76 16.51
CA ILE A 101 -3.39 40.11 15.92
C ILE A 101 -3.30 40.04 14.39
N ALA A 102 -2.51 39.10 13.84
CA ALA A 102 -2.37 38.93 12.40
C ALA A 102 -3.69 38.50 11.73
N PHE A 103 -4.43 37.56 12.33
CA PHE A 103 -5.75 37.16 11.85
C PHE A 103 -6.78 38.27 11.97
N LYS A 104 -6.78 39.03 13.08
CA LYS A 104 -7.73 40.14 13.26
C LYS A 104 -7.52 41.23 12.19
N SER A 105 -6.28 41.54 11.85
CA SER A 105 -5.95 42.56 10.85
C SER A 105 -6.37 42.16 9.42
N PHE A 106 -6.19 40.89 9.04
CA PHE A 106 -6.60 40.38 7.72
C PHE A 106 -8.12 40.34 7.55
N TYR A 107 -8.87 39.90 8.58
CA TYR A 107 -10.32 39.77 8.49
C TYR A 107 -11.08 41.09 8.73
N LEU A 108 -10.53 42.04 9.49
CA LEU A 108 -11.07 43.41 9.60
C LEU A 108 -11.03 44.15 8.25
N GLN A 109 -10.02 43.90 7.41
CA GLN A 109 -9.96 44.46 6.05
C GLN A 109 -11.04 43.90 5.13
N GLN A 110 -11.66 42.76 5.46
CA GLN A 110 -12.77 42.15 4.72
C GLN A 110 -14.15 42.35 5.38
N GLY A 111 -14.26 43.23 6.39
CA GLY A 111 -15.53 43.54 7.05
C GLY A 111 -16.05 42.45 7.99
N ILE A 112 -15.22 41.48 8.38
CA ILE A 112 -15.60 40.36 9.24
C ILE A 112 -15.26 40.67 10.70
N THR A 113 -16.27 40.57 11.58
CA THR A 113 -16.11 40.83 13.03
C THR A 113 -15.96 39.52 13.80
N LEU A 114 -14.80 39.31 14.43
CA LEU A 114 -14.52 38.12 15.25
C LEU A 114 -14.84 38.40 16.72
N ARG A 115 -15.67 37.54 17.36
CA ARG A 115 -15.88 37.53 18.83
C ARG A 115 -15.14 36.34 19.45
N PHE A 116 -14.44 36.57 20.55
CA PHE A 116 -13.72 35.54 21.29
C PHE A 116 -14.52 35.14 22.53
N GLY A 117 -14.83 33.84 22.66
CA GLY A 117 -15.41 33.24 23.87
C GLY A 117 -14.32 32.67 24.79
N LEU A 118 -14.67 32.40 26.06
CA LEU A 118 -13.82 31.67 27.00
C LEU A 118 -13.81 30.17 26.62
N GLY A 119 -12.61 29.61 26.43
CA GLY A 119 -12.40 28.29 25.82
C GLY A 119 -12.07 28.43 24.34
N ASN A 120 -11.29 27.51 23.77
CA ASN A 120 -10.75 27.56 22.40
C ASN A 120 -11.81 27.43 21.28
N VAL A 121 -12.86 28.25 21.32
CA VAL A 121 -13.98 28.27 20.36
C VAL A 121 -14.00 29.65 19.71
N LEU A 122 -13.66 29.68 18.41
CA LEU A 122 -13.99 30.81 17.55
C LEU A 122 -15.34 30.55 16.89
N SER A 123 -16.29 31.47 17.02
CA SER A 123 -17.50 31.49 16.20
C SER A 123 -17.42 32.66 15.21
N CYS A 124 -17.65 32.36 13.93
CA CYS A 124 -17.80 33.38 12.89
C CYS A 124 -19.30 33.54 12.60
N VAL A 125 -19.82 34.76 12.68
CA VAL A 125 -21.18 35.09 12.26
C VAL A 125 -21.05 36.02 11.05
N THR A 126 -21.35 35.50 9.88
CA THR A 126 -21.61 36.30 8.67
C THR A 126 -23.08 36.18 8.33
N ASP A 127 -23.72 37.31 8.03
CA ASP A 127 -25.19 37.42 7.84
C ASP A 127 -25.70 36.76 6.53
N ARG A 128 -24.87 35.98 5.85
CA ARG A 128 -25.24 35.13 4.70
C ARG A 128 -24.37 33.86 4.70
N GLN A 129 -25.04 32.72 4.90
CA GLN A 129 -24.55 31.33 4.89
C GLN A 129 -23.54 30.92 5.99
N PRO A 130 -23.76 29.77 6.68
CA PRO A 130 -22.81 29.23 7.64
C PRO A 130 -21.61 28.63 6.90
N CYS A 131 -20.43 29.24 7.02
CA CYS A 131 -19.15 28.60 6.69
C CYS A 131 -18.77 27.67 7.84
N SER A 132 -18.74 26.36 7.60
CA SER A 132 -18.13 25.38 8.49
C SER A 132 -16.61 25.57 8.47
N LEU A 133 -16.07 26.33 9.42
CA LEU A 133 -14.62 26.42 9.64
C LEU A 133 -14.17 25.09 10.25
N VAL A 134 -13.53 24.25 9.43
CA VAL A 134 -12.93 22.99 9.87
C VAL A 134 -11.69 23.32 10.69
N PHE A 135 -11.59 22.77 11.90
CA PHE A 135 -10.37 22.82 12.69
C PHE A 135 -9.29 22.01 11.95
N THR A 136 -8.34 22.69 11.33
CA THR A 136 -7.14 22.07 10.78
C THR A 136 -6.35 21.46 11.94
N LEU A 137 -6.47 20.15 12.10
CA LEU A 137 -5.58 19.37 12.96
C LEU A 137 -4.16 19.64 12.48
N GLN A 138 -3.23 19.91 13.40
CA GLN A 138 -1.82 19.99 13.07
C GLN A 138 -1.31 18.58 12.73
N LEU A 139 -1.67 18.05 11.56
CA LEU A 139 -1.20 16.77 11.07
C LEU A 139 0.29 16.89 10.76
N ARG A 140 1.06 15.89 11.19
CA ARG A 140 2.51 15.88 11.01
C ARG A 140 2.84 15.60 9.55
N ARG A 141 3.88 16.25 9.06
CA ARG A 141 4.40 16.09 7.69
C ARG A 141 5.33 14.89 7.67
N GLU A 142 4.93 13.82 7.00
CA GLU A 142 5.62 12.53 7.08
C GLU A 142 6.38 12.20 5.80
N ASN A 143 5.77 12.40 4.62
CA ASN A 143 6.32 11.88 3.35
C ASN A 143 7.12 12.89 2.52
N LYS A 144 7.07 14.18 2.85
CA LYS A 144 7.86 15.26 2.19
C LYS A 144 7.66 15.38 0.67
N LEU A 145 6.44 15.11 0.18
CA LEU A 145 6.04 15.25 -1.21
C LEU A 145 5.51 16.67 -1.49
N HIS A 146 6.38 17.66 -1.59
CA HIS A 146 6.04 19.08 -1.72
C HIS A 146 5.23 19.44 -2.98
N LYS A 147 5.32 18.65 -4.05
CA LYS A 147 4.73 18.95 -5.36
C LYS A 147 3.68 17.93 -5.80
N SER A 148 2.93 17.39 -4.83
CA SER A 148 1.92 16.37 -5.10
C SER A 148 0.51 16.82 -4.77
N SER A 149 -0.44 16.46 -5.63
CA SER A 149 -1.87 16.46 -5.35
C SER A 149 -2.31 15.07 -4.97
N VAL A 150 -3.44 14.95 -4.26
CA VAL A 150 -3.96 13.66 -3.81
C VAL A 150 -5.34 13.35 -4.39
N MET A 151 -5.58 12.06 -4.68
CA MET A 151 -6.90 11.51 -5.03
C MET A 151 -7.18 10.27 -4.17
N VAL A 152 -8.36 10.22 -3.55
CA VAL A 152 -8.81 9.08 -2.75
C VAL A 152 -9.40 8.01 -3.65
N THR A 153 -9.09 6.75 -3.35
CA THR A 153 -9.46 5.59 -4.16
C THR A 153 -10.10 4.50 -3.30
N ALA A 154 -10.75 3.53 -3.96
CA ALA A 154 -11.32 2.33 -3.35
C ALA A 154 -10.23 1.30 -2.93
N GLY A 155 -9.20 1.79 -2.24
CA GLY A 155 -7.99 1.07 -1.88
C GLY A 155 -6.88 1.18 -2.91
N ALA A 156 -5.65 0.89 -2.49
CA ALA A 156 -4.45 0.97 -3.33
C ALA A 156 -4.48 0.04 -4.56
N ASN A 157 -5.21 -1.08 -4.49
CA ASN A 157 -5.33 -2.00 -5.62
C ASN A 157 -6.09 -1.37 -6.80
N GLN A 158 -7.17 -0.62 -6.52
CA GLN A 158 -7.88 0.14 -7.56
C GLN A 158 -7.07 1.38 -7.96
N ALA A 159 -6.35 1.99 -7.02
CA ALA A 159 -5.41 3.06 -7.35
C ALA A 159 -4.39 2.64 -8.42
N PHE A 160 -3.82 1.45 -8.29
CA PHE A 160 -2.87 0.91 -9.28
C PHE A 160 -3.53 0.75 -10.65
N VAL A 161 -4.72 0.14 -10.72
CA VAL A 161 -5.48 0.00 -11.99
C VAL A 161 -5.77 1.36 -12.61
N ASN A 162 -6.17 2.35 -11.81
CA ASN A 162 -6.38 3.71 -12.31
C ASN A 162 -5.14 4.26 -12.98
N ILE A 163 -3.97 4.07 -12.37
CA ILE A 163 -2.71 4.56 -12.92
C ILE A 163 -2.33 3.83 -14.20
N VAL A 164 -2.51 2.51 -14.26
CA VAL A 164 -2.25 1.76 -15.50
C VAL A 164 -3.12 2.27 -16.65
N LEU A 165 -4.43 2.44 -16.43
CA LEU A 165 -5.36 2.97 -17.43
C LEU A 165 -5.14 4.45 -17.77
N THR A 166 -4.53 5.22 -16.86
CA THR A 166 -4.22 6.64 -17.10
C THR A 166 -2.94 6.80 -17.93
N LEU A 167 -1.96 5.91 -17.74
CA LEU A 167 -0.60 6.11 -18.24
C LEU A 167 -0.18 5.19 -19.38
N CYS A 168 -0.86 4.06 -19.57
CA CYS A 168 -0.45 3.02 -20.51
C CYS A 168 -1.55 2.72 -21.54
N ASP A 169 -1.13 2.47 -22.78
CA ASP A 169 -1.95 1.95 -23.86
C ASP A 169 -1.70 0.44 -24.08
N PRO A 170 -2.66 -0.32 -24.61
CA PRO A 170 -2.40 -1.69 -25.07
C PRO A 170 -1.22 -1.75 -26.05
N GLY A 171 -0.24 -2.61 -25.75
CA GLY A 171 1.01 -2.73 -26.52
C GLY A 171 2.18 -1.95 -25.92
N ASP A 172 1.95 -1.06 -24.95
CA ASP A 172 3.05 -0.49 -24.17
C ASP A 172 3.81 -1.57 -23.41
N SER A 173 5.07 -1.27 -23.11
CA SER A 173 5.93 -2.13 -22.29
C SER A 173 6.02 -1.58 -20.88
N VAL A 174 6.03 -2.45 -19.87
CA VAL A 174 6.11 -2.04 -18.45
C VAL A 174 7.13 -2.90 -17.72
N VAL A 175 7.69 -2.36 -16.63
CA VAL A 175 8.69 -3.05 -15.82
C VAL A 175 8.21 -3.25 -14.39
N MET A 176 8.47 -4.44 -13.86
CA MET A 176 8.43 -4.76 -12.44
C MET A 176 9.61 -5.66 -12.06
N PHE A 177 9.77 -5.99 -10.78
CA PHE A 177 10.89 -6.81 -10.29
C PHE A 177 10.41 -8.02 -9.52
N ALA A 178 11.02 -9.17 -9.75
CA ALA A 178 10.75 -10.38 -8.98
C ALA A 178 11.45 -10.33 -7.60
N PRO A 179 10.78 -10.72 -6.51
CA PRO A 179 9.38 -11.14 -6.48
C PRO A 179 8.43 -9.92 -6.46
N TYR A 180 7.31 -10.02 -7.17
CA TYR A 180 6.35 -8.91 -7.36
C TYR A 180 4.99 -9.17 -6.69
N TYR A 181 4.24 -8.09 -6.43
CA TYR A 181 2.86 -8.21 -6.00
C TYR A 181 1.97 -8.70 -7.16
N PHE A 182 1.44 -9.92 -7.03
CA PHE A 182 0.70 -10.61 -8.10
C PHE A 182 -0.47 -9.80 -8.70
N ASN A 183 -1.19 -9.01 -7.91
CA ASN A 183 -2.28 -8.19 -8.45
C ASN A 183 -1.77 -7.07 -9.36
N ALA A 184 -0.55 -6.55 -9.17
CA ALA A 184 0.01 -5.55 -10.06
C ALA A 184 0.30 -6.16 -11.44
N TYR A 185 0.85 -7.37 -11.47
CA TYR A 185 1.09 -8.14 -12.70
C TYR A 185 -0.22 -8.42 -13.43
N MET A 186 -1.22 -8.94 -12.70
CA MET A 186 -2.56 -9.19 -13.25
C MET A 186 -3.26 -7.90 -13.72
N SER A 187 -3.01 -6.76 -13.06
CA SER A 187 -3.57 -5.46 -13.48
C SER A 187 -3.05 -5.06 -14.85
N PHE A 188 -1.75 -5.24 -15.11
CA PHE A 188 -1.18 -5.03 -16.45
C PHE A 188 -1.81 -5.96 -17.49
N GLN A 189 -1.90 -7.27 -17.21
CA GLN A 189 -2.52 -8.23 -18.11
C GLN A 189 -3.97 -7.84 -18.47
N MET A 190 -4.80 -7.54 -17.45
CA MET A 190 -6.23 -7.29 -17.66
C MET A 190 -6.52 -5.96 -18.36
N THR A 191 -5.61 -5.00 -18.30
CA THR A 191 -5.71 -3.74 -19.07
C THR A 191 -5.14 -3.86 -20.48
N GLY A 192 -4.68 -5.05 -20.90
CA GLY A 192 -4.20 -5.30 -22.26
C GLY A 192 -2.70 -5.06 -22.47
N ILE A 193 -1.93 -4.94 -21.39
CA ILE A 193 -0.46 -4.86 -21.45
C ILE A 193 0.09 -6.28 -21.51
N THR A 194 0.72 -6.63 -22.63
CA THR A 194 1.27 -7.97 -22.85
C THR A 194 2.80 -8.02 -22.72
N ASN A 195 3.50 -6.90 -22.89
CA ASN A 195 4.95 -6.84 -22.71
C ASN A 195 5.34 -6.40 -21.29
N ILE A 196 5.22 -7.33 -20.34
CA ILE A 196 5.57 -7.11 -18.92
C ILE A 196 6.98 -7.65 -18.67
N LEU A 197 7.95 -6.75 -18.55
CA LEU A 197 9.34 -7.08 -18.28
C LEU A 197 9.54 -7.26 -16.77
N VAL A 198 9.89 -8.48 -16.36
CA VAL A 198 10.17 -8.80 -14.96
C VAL A 198 11.69 -8.84 -14.73
N GLY A 199 12.21 -7.80 -14.09
CA GLY A 199 13.62 -7.68 -13.73
C GLY A 199 14.00 -8.54 -12.53
N PRO A 200 15.29 -8.92 -12.40
CA PRO A 200 15.78 -9.59 -11.20
C PRO A 200 15.89 -8.61 -10.03
N SER A 201 15.87 -9.18 -8.82
CA SER A 201 16.29 -8.49 -7.60
C SER A 201 17.55 -9.13 -7.04
N ASN A 202 18.26 -8.39 -6.21
CA ASN A 202 19.41 -8.89 -5.49
C ASN A 202 19.02 -10.11 -4.65
N PRO A 203 19.70 -11.26 -4.77
CA PRO A 203 19.28 -12.48 -4.09
C PRO A 203 19.39 -12.42 -2.56
N LYS A 204 20.14 -11.45 -2.01
CA LYS A 204 20.30 -11.27 -0.56
C LYS A 204 19.38 -10.19 -0.01
N THR A 205 19.27 -9.05 -0.69
CA THR A 205 18.48 -7.91 -0.19
C THR A 205 17.07 -7.85 -0.77
N LEU A 206 16.78 -8.60 -1.84
CA LEU A 206 15.56 -8.54 -2.63
C LEU A 206 15.21 -7.14 -3.15
N GLN A 207 16.22 -6.28 -3.29
CA GLN A 207 16.10 -4.95 -3.90
C GLN A 207 16.23 -5.06 -5.43
N PRO A 208 15.53 -4.21 -6.21
CA PRO A 208 15.65 -4.20 -7.66
C PRO A 208 17.10 -4.12 -8.17
N GLU A 209 17.46 -4.94 -9.15
CA GLU A 209 18.77 -4.86 -9.81
C GLU A 209 18.81 -3.67 -10.79
N VAL A 210 19.32 -2.54 -10.30
CA VAL A 210 19.33 -1.26 -11.03
C VAL A 210 20.13 -1.32 -12.33
N GLY A 211 21.23 -2.08 -12.36
CA GLY A 211 22.04 -2.22 -13.58
C GLY A 211 21.29 -2.93 -14.71
N TRP A 212 20.37 -3.84 -14.39
CA TRP A 212 19.47 -4.44 -15.38
C TRP A 212 18.46 -3.41 -15.89
N LEU A 213 17.87 -2.62 -14.98
CA LEU A 213 16.92 -1.57 -15.35
C LEU A 213 17.55 -0.52 -16.28
N GLU A 214 18.79 -0.12 -16.01
CA GLU A 214 19.54 0.85 -16.83
C GLU A 214 19.68 0.38 -18.27
N LYS A 215 19.98 -0.91 -18.49
CA LYS A 215 20.04 -1.50 -19.84
C LYS A 215 18.71 -1.43 -20.55
N ILE A 216 17.63 -1.84 -19.87
CA ILE A 216 16.28 -1.83 -20.44
C ILE A 216 15.85 -0.40 -20.81
N LEU A 217 16.06 0.57 -19.93
CA LEU A 217 15.68 1.96 -20.16
C LEU A 217 16.57 2.69 -21.18
N SER A 218 17.79 2.20 -21.42
CA SER A 218 18.67 2.71 -22.48
C SER A 218 18.29 2.25 -23.89
N GLY A 219 17.33 1.32 -24.02
CA GLY A 219 16.97 0.70 -25.29
C GLY A 219 17.96 -0.36 -25.78
N GLU A 220 18.86 -0.83 -24.90
CA GLU A 220 19.78 -1.92 -25.20
C GLU A 220 18.98 -3.17 -25.66
N GLY A 221 19.38 -3.77 -26.77
CA GLY A 221 18.69 -4.94 -27.34
C GLY A 221 17.45 -4.64 -28.18
N ASN A 222 17.27 -3.39 -28.65
CA ASN A 222 16.17 -2.95 -29.52
C ASN A 222 14.76 -3.19 -28.91
N GLN A 223 14.66 -3.20 -27.59
CA GLN A 223 13.38 -3.27 -26.89
C GLN A 223 12.73 -1.87 -26.85
N PRO A 224 11.39 -1.76 -26.98
CA PRO A 224 10.70 -0.51 -26.72
C PRO A 224 11.00 -0.03 -25.30
N ILE A 225 11.27 1.27 -25.14
CA ILE A 225 11.47 1.86 -23.81
C ILE A 225 10.16 1.69 -23.03
N PRO A 226 10.19 1.05 -21.84
CA PRO A 226 9.01 0.89 -21.02
C PRO A 226 8.34 2.22 -20.69
N LYS A 227 7.00 2.25 -20.81
CA LYS A 227 6.17 3.40 -20.45
C LYS A 227 6.17 3.64 -18.95
N LEU A 228 6.25 2.56 -18.17
CA LEU A 228 6.06 2.58 -16.73
C LEU A 228 6.95 1.54 -16.04
N VAL A 229 7.60 1.96 -14.96
CA VAL A 229 8.33 1.11 -14.01
C VAL A 229 7.58 1.13 -12.68
N THR A 230 7.34 -0.03 -12.08
CA THR A 230 6.69 -0.12 -10.77
C THR A 230 7.58 -0.80 -9.72
N VAL A 231 7.59 -0.24 -8.52
CA VAL A 231 8.25 -0.80 -7.33
C VAL A 231 7.31 -0.72 -6.12
N VAL A 232 7.43 -1.68 -5.20
CA VAL A 232 6.67 -1.70 -3.94
C VAL A 232 7.66 -1.50 -2.80
N ASN A 233 7.46 -0.47 -1.97
CA ASN A 233 8.39 -0.13 -0.89
C ASN A 233 7.65 0.30 0.39
N PRO A 234 7.75 -0.46 1.49
CA PRO A 234 8.31 -1.81 1.60
C PRO A 234 7.56 -2.89 0.81
N GLY A 235 8.28 -3.91 0.35
CA GLY A 235 7.82 -4.84 -0.68
C GLY A 235 6.88 -5.95 -0.20
N ASN A 236 5.82 -6.19 -1.00
CA ASN A 236 5.04 -7.43 -0.99
C ASN A 236 5.35 -8.17 -2.30
N PRO A 237 5.86 -9.42 -2.25
CA PRO A 237 5.95 -10.31 -1.09
C PRO A 237 7.30 -10.32 -0.36
N SER A 238 8.28 -9.55 -0.82
CA SER A 238 9.68 -9.68 -0.39
C SER A 238 9.93 -9.35 1.09
N GLY A 239 9.12 -8.47 1.69
CA GLY A 239 9.45 -7.88 3.00
C GLY A 239 10.70 -7.00 2.99
N ALA A 240 11.17 -6.63 1.80
CA ALA A 240 12.37 -5.84 1.60
C ALA A 240 12.05 -4.34 1.61
N TYR A 241 13.01 -3.57 2.08
CA TYR A 241 13.02 -2.11 1.97
C TYR A 241 13.97 -1.68 0.86
N ILE A 242 13.56 -0.67 0.08
CA ILE A 242 14.37 -0.04 -0.95
C ILE A 242 14.92 1.29 -0.39
N PRO A 243 16.25 1.40 -0.17
CA PRO A 243 16.90 2.63 0.27
C PRO A 243 16.65 3.82 -0.65
N GLU A 244 16.57 5.01 -0.07
CA GLU A 244 16.41 6.28 -0.81
C GLU A 244 17.41 6.45 -1.97
N PRO A 245 18.71 6.14 -1.81
CA PRO A 245 19.66 6.24 -2.93
C PRO A 245 19.31 5.33 -4.12
N ILE A 246 18.78 4.13 -3.85
CA ILE A 246 18.35 3.19 -4.90
C ILE A 246 17.08 3.69 -5.57
N LEU A 247 16.08 4.14 -4.78
CA LEU A 247 14.86 4.75 -5.32
C LEU A 247 15.16 5.96 -6.20
N LYS A 248 16.07 6.83 -5.75
CA LYS A 248 16.50 8.00 -6.52
C LYS A 248 17.17 7.59 -7.83
N ARG A 249 18.07 6.61 -7.81
CA ARG A 249 18.70 6.10 -9.03
C ARG A 249 17.68 5.51 -10.01
N ILE A 250 16.69 4.75 -9.53
CA ILE A 250 15.59 4.24 -10.37
C ILE A 250 14.81 5.41 -10.98
N SER A 251 14.49 6.43 -10.18
CA SER A 251 13.79 7.62 -10.65
C SER A 251 14.57 8.40 -11.70
N ASP A 252 15.87 8.62 -11.51
CA ASP A 252 16.74 9.33 -12.45
C ASP A 252 16.79 8.61 -13.80
N LEU A 253 16.86 7.26 -13.78
CA LEU A 253 16.80 6.43 -14.98
C LEU A 253 15.45 6.56 -15.69
N CYS A 254 14.33 6.48 -14.95
CA CYS A 254 12.99 6.63 -15.51
C CYS A 254 12.81 8.03 -16.15
N SER A 255 13.26 9.08 -15.46
CA SER A 255 13.20 10.46 -15.94
C SER A 255 13.96 10.63 -17.25
N SER A 256 15.18 10.11 -17.32
CA SER A 256 16.05 10.20 -18.50
C SER A 256 15.47 9.46 -19.71
N ALA A 257 14.76 8.36 -19.47
CA ALA A 257 14.13 7.56 -20.52
C ALA A 257 12.71 8.02 -20.90
N GLY A 258 12.14 9.00 -20.18
CA GLY A 258 10.74 9.41 -20.37
C GLY A 258 9.71 8.38 -19.88
N ALA A 259 10.10 7.54 -18.93
CA ALA A 259 9.24 6.53 -18.31
C ALA A 259 8.63 7.04 -16.99
N TRP A 260 7.42 6.59 -16.68
CA TRP A 260 6.80 6.81 -15.38
C TRP A 260 7.39 5.88 -14.32
N LEU A 261 7.50 6.37 -13.08
CA LEU A 261 7.79 5.56 -11.90
C LEU A 261 6.58 5.52 -10.98
N VAL A 262 6.05 4.33 -10.72
CA VAL A 262 5.02 4.09 -9.71
C VAL A 262 5.67 3.46 -8.48
N VAL A 263 5.51 4.12 -7.33
CA VAL A 263 5.98 3.60 -6.04
C VAL A 263 4.77 3.26 -5.17
N ASP A 264 4.55 1.98 -4.90
CA ASP A 264 3.53 1.54 -3.95
C ASP A 264 4.08 1.54 -2.52
N ASN A 265 3.62 2.52 -1.73
CA ASN A 265 4.00 2.75 -0.34
C ASN A 265 2.95 2.22 0.66
N THR A 266 2.17 1.20 0.28
CA THR A 266 1.13 0.57 1.13
C THR A 266 1.63 0.20 2.55
N TYR A 267 2.93 -0.07 2.69
CA TYR A 267 3.55 -0.49 3.94
C TYR A 267 4.47 0.56 4.58
N GLU A 268 4.31 1.85 4.26
CA GLU A 268 5.22 2.94 4.71
C GLU A 268 5.54 2.94 6.23
N TYR A 269 4.59 2.52 7.07
CA TYR A 269 4.74 2.47 8.53
C TYR A 269 5.35 1.18 9.06
N PHE A 270 5.42 0.14 8.23
CA PHE A 270 5.88 -1.19 8.61
C PHE A 270 7.37 -1.27 8.36
N MET A 271 8.12 -0.56 9.22
CA MET A 271 9.57 -0.50 9.21
C MET A 271 10.12 -1.07 10.50
N TYR A 272 11.20 -1.84 10.41
CA TYR A 272 11.82 -2.51 11.55
C TYR A 272 13.29 -2.14 11.68
N ASP A 273 13.90 -2.52 12.81
CA ASP A 273 15.36 -2.46 13.02
C ASP A 273 15.95 -1.04 12.86
N GLY A 274 15.17 -0.01 13.21
CA GLY A 274 15.58 1.39 13.14
C GLY A 274 15.57 1.99 11.73
N LEU A 275 15.19 1.22 10.70
CA LEU A 275 15.03 1.73 9.35
C LEU A 275 13.88 2.72 9.25
N LYS A 276 14.01 3.67 8.32
CA LYS A 276 13.00 4.70 8.06
C LYS A 276 12.56 4.64 6.61
N HIS A 277 11.25 4.73 6.41
CA HIS A 277 10.68 4.84 5.08
C HIS A 277 11.01 6.21 4.48
N SER A 278 11.14 6.23 3.15
CA SER A 278 11.42 7.42 2.35
C SER A 278 10.56 7.38 1.09
N CYS A 279 9.90 8.50 0.79
CA CYS A 279 9.25 8.72 -0.49
C CYS A 279 10.13 9.62 -1.37
N ILE A 280 9.88 9.58 -2.67
CA ILE A 280 10.50 10.46 -3.67
C ILE A 280 9.42 11.14 -4.50
N GLU A 281 9.74 12.32 -5.01
CA GLU A 281 8.85 13.12 -5.86
C GLU A 281 9.54 13.55 -7.16
N GLY A 282 8.74 13.80 -8.19
CA GLY A 282 9.17 14.22 -9.51
C GLY A 282 7.99 14.22 -10.48
N ASN A 283 8.14 14.90 -11.63
CA ASN A 283 7.05 15.07 -12.59
C ASN A 283 6.68 13.77 -13.33
N HIS A 284 7.48 12.72 -13.18
CA HIS A 284 7.24 11.38 -13.72
C HIS A 284 6.97 10.34 -12.62
N ILE A 285 6.70 10.75 -11.37
CA ILE A 285 6.55 9.84 -10.24
C ILE A 285 5.13 9.88 -9.69
N VAL A 286 4.53 8.71 -9.50
CA VAL A 286 3.26 8.53 -8.80
C VAL A 286 3.48 7.67 -7.56
N ASN A 287 3.01 8.14 -6.40
CA ASN A 287 3.07 7.39 -5.15
C ASN A 287 1.69 6.85 -4.78
N LEU A 288 1.59 5.57 -4.44
CA LEU A 288 0.36 4.94 -3.96
C LEU A 288 0.44 4.68 -2.47
N PHE A 289 -0.70 4.84 -1.78
CA PHE A 289 -0.78 4.65 -0.34
C PHE A 289 -2.07 3.93 0.05
N SER A 290 -2.10 3.37 1.26
CA SER A 290 -3.23 2.59 1.74
C SER A 290 -3.50 2.76 3.24
N PHE A 291 -4.78 2.86 3.58
CA PHE A 291 -5.23 2.74 4.98
C PHE A 291 -5.37 1.28 5.42
N SER A 292 -5.31 0.33 4.48
CA SER A 292 -5.64 -1.07 4.73
C SER A 292 -4.82 -1.68 5.86
N LYS A 293 -3.51 -1.42 5.90
CA LYS A 293 -2.59 -2.05 6.86
C LYS A 293 -2.36 -1.16 8.05
N ALA A 294 -1.95 0.08 7.81
CA ALA A 294 -1.63 1.06 8.85
C ALA A 294 -2.77 1.17 9.89
N TYR A 295 -4.01 1.32 9.41
CA TYR A 295 -5.17 1.57 10.26
C TYR A 295 -6.14 0.39 10.34
N GLY A 296 -5.76 -0.83 9.94
CA GLY A 296 -6.70 -1.96 10.03
C GLY A 296 -7.94 -1.82 9.12
N MET A 297 -7.86 -1.04 8.04
CA MET A 297 -9.00 -0.68 7.18
C MET A 297 -9.15 -1.54 5.91
N MET A 298 -8.71 -2.81 5.92
CA MET A 298 -8.71 -3.67 4.72
C MET A 298 -10.10 -3.81 4.08
N GLY A 299 -11.15 -3.99 4.89
CA GLY A 299 -12.54 -4.14 4.42
C GLY A 299 -13.22 -2.81 4.07
N TRP A 300 -12.66 -1.68 4.50
CA TRP A 300 -13.23 -0.34 4.27
C TRP A 300 -12.83 0.26 2.93
N ARG A 301 -11.87 -0.36 2.26
CA ARG A 301 -11.47 -0.07 0.88
C ARG A 301 -11.07 1.39 0.67
N ILE A 302 -10.17 1.92 1.51
CA ILE A 302 -9.62 3.27 1.34
C ILE A 302 -8.12 3.23 1.05
N GLY A 303 -7.73 3.95 0.01
CA GLY A 303 -6.35 4.24 -0.38
C GLY A 303 -6.30 5.61 -1.05
N TYR A 304 -5.12 6.01 -1.50
CA TYR A 304 -4.99 7.25 -2.23
C TYR A 304 -3.76 7.25 -3.16
N ILE A 305 -3.84 8.06 -4.19
CA ILE A 305 -2.78 8.37 -5.16
C ILE A 305 -2.24 9.75 -4.80
N ALA A 306 -0.92 9.88 -4.69
CA ALA A 306 -0.24 11.17 -4.74
C ALA A 306 0.47 11.29 -6.10
N TYR A 307 0.10 12.31 -6.88
CA TYR A 307 0.53 12.51 -8.26
C TYR A 307 1.07 13.93 -8.46
N PRO A 308 1.94 14.16 -9.46
CA PRO A 308 2.64 15.43 -9.60
C PRO A 308 1.68 16.55 -10.00
N THR A 309 1.75 17.69 -9.31
CA THR A 309 0.89 18.86 -9.58
C THR A 309 1.24 19.61 -10.86
N GLU A 310 2.50 19.53 -11.28
CA GLU A 310 3.02 20.29 -12.43
C GLU A 310 2.70 19.63 -13.78
N VAL A 311 2.19 18.40 -13.80
CA VAL A 311 1.83 17.70 -15.04
C VAL A 311 0.42 18.10 -15.46
N GLU A 312 0.36 18.97 -16.46
CA GLU A 312 -0.90 19.47 -17.00
C GLU A 312 -1.82 18.32 -17.47
N GLY A 313 -3.09 18.41 -17.11
CA GLY A 313 -4.10 17.44 -17.53
C GLY A 313 -4.07 16.08 -16.83
N PHE A 314 -3.05 15.77 -16.01
CA PHE A 314 -2.95 14.49 -15.29
C PHE A 314 -4.19 14.22 -14.44
N ALA A 315 -4.56 15.18 -13.59
CA ALA A 315 -5.73 15.07 -12.71
C ALA A 315 -7.02 14.82 -13.50
N ALA A 316 -7.19 15.49 -14.64
CA ALA A 316 -8.37 15.33 -15.49
C ALA A 316 -8.44 13.94 -16.13
N GLN A 317 -7.31 13.37 -16.59
CA GLN A 317 -7.30 11.99 -17.12
C GLN A 317 -7.55 10.97 -16.02
N LEU A 318 -6.92 11.14 -14.85
CA LEU A 318 -7.13 10.26 -13.71
C LEU A 318 -8.60 10.28 -13.24
N LEU A 319 -9.23 11.45 -13.24
CA LEU A 319 -10.66 11.60 -12.93
C LEU A 319 -11.55 10.85 -13.90
N LYS A 320 -11.26 10.86 -15.21
CA LYS A 320 -12.04 10.06 -16.19
C LYS A 320 -12.05 8.58 -15.81
N VAL A 321 -10.91 8.04 -15.36
CA VAL A 321 -10.83 6.64 -14.95
C VAL A 321 -11.58 6.40 -13.64
N GLN A 322 -11.42 7.29 -12.67
CA GLN A 322 -12.09 7.22 -11.37
C GLN A 322 -13.63 7.29 -11.51
N ASP A 323 -14.14 8.22 -12.31
CA ASP A 323 -15.58 8.39 -12.56
C ASP A 323 -16.20 7.12 -13.18
N ASN A 324 -15.48 6.47 -14.10
CA ASN A 324 -15.99 5.28 -14.81
C ASN A 324 -15.82 3.95 -14.07
N ILE A 325 -14.99 3.87 -13.02
CA ILE A 325 -14.77 2.62 -12.27
C ILE A 325 -15.56 2.62 -10.95
N PRO A 326 -15.13 3.31 -9.87
CA PRO A 326 -15.93 3.39 -8.66
C PRO A 326 -16.85 4.61 -8.56
N ILE A 327 -16.74 5.60 -9.46
CA ILE A 327 -17.22 6.98 -9.29
C ILE A 327 -16.45 7.68 -8.16
N CYS A 328 -16.66 7.26 -6.91
CA CYS A 328 -15.95 7.77 -5.74
C CYS A 328 -15.73 6.66 -4.69
N ALA A 329 -14.76 6.84 -3.80
CA ALA A 329 -14.59 5.93 -2.67
C ALA A 329 -15.75 6.10 -1.66
N SER A 330 -16.13 5.01 -0.97
CA SER A 330 -17.24 5.03 0.00
C SER A 330 -17.10 6.16 1.03
N ILE A 331 -18.11 7.02 1.15
CA ILE A 331 -18.08 8.21 2.02
C ILE A 331 -17.85 7.84 3.48
N ILE A 332 -18.51 6.79 3.97
CA ILE A 332 -18.31 6.33 5.36
C ILE A 332 -16.86 5.84 5.60
N GLY A 333 -16.26 5.18 4.60
CA GLY A 333 -14.86 4.78 4.65
C GLY A 333 -13.92 5.99 4.64
N GLN A 334 -14.20 6.99 3.82
CA GLN A 334 -13.43 8.25 3.79
C GLN A 334 -13.51 9.00 5.13
N ARG A 335 -14.69 9.05 5.77
CA ARG A 335 -14.86 9.64 7.11
C ARG A 335 -14.05 8.85 8.15
N LEU A 336 -14.10 7.52 8.11
CA LEU A 336 -13.27 6.69 9.00
C LEU A 336 -11.77 6.95 8.79
N ALA A 337 -11.33 7.11 7.54
CA ALA A 337 -9.94 7.40 7.23
C ALA A 337 -9.52 8.76 7.80
N LEU A 338 -10.36 9.79 7.63
CA LEU A 338 -10.13 11.12 8.20
C LEU A 338 -9.99 11.06 9.72
N TYR A 339 -10.92 10.40 10.42
CA TYR A 339 -10.86 10.24 11.87
C TYR A 339 -9.68 9.37 12.34
N SER A 340 -9.24 8.42 11.51
CA SER A 340 -8.06 7.60 11.80
C SER A 340 -6.76 8.39 11.70
N LEU A 341 -6.67 9.42 10.85
CA LEU A 341 -5.50 10.30 10.81
C LEU A 341 -5.31 11.07 12.13
N GLU A 342 -6.38 11.32 12.88
CA GLU A 342 -6.34 12.08 14.13
C GLU A 342 -5.60 11.36 15.27
N VAL A 343 -5.55 10.02 15.26
CA VAL A 343 -4.83 9.26 16.31
C VAL A 343 -3.31 9.28 16.14
N GLY A 344 -2.83 9.79 14.99
CA GLY A 344 -1.41 9.99 14.70
C GLY A 344 -0.62 8.70 14.39
N PRO A 345 0.63 8.85 13.90
CA PRO A 345 1.49 7.74 13.52
C PRO A 345 1.96 6.89 14.71
N GLU A 346 1.96 7.43 15.93
CA GLU A 346 2.31 6.70 17.15
C GLU A 346 1.38 5.50 17.39
N TRP A 347 0.07 5.68 17.12
CA TRP A 347 -0.91 4.61 17.25
C TRP A 347 -0.58 3.41 16.34
N ILE A 348 -0.04 3.68 15.15
CA ILE A 348 0.41 2.66 14.21
C ILE A 348 1.70 2.03 14.71
N GLY A 349 2.67 2.86 15.13
CA GLY A 349 3.96 2.42 15.65
C GLY A 349 3.84 1.40 16.79
N GLU A 350 2.98 1.66 17.77
CA GLU A 350 2.72 0.72 18.89
C GLU A 350 2.24 -0.65 18.43
N ARG A 351 1.48 -0.72 17.32
CA ARG A 351 0.95 -1.97 16.76
C ARG A 351 1.99 -2.68 15.91
N VAL A 352 2.72 -1.93 15.08
CA VAL A 352 3.82 -2.47 14.28
C VAL A 352 4.91 -3.08 15.18
N GLN A 353 5.20 -2.48 16.32
CA GLN A 353 6.15 -3.03 17.30
C GLN A 353 5.75 -4.41 17.82
N LYS A 354 4.45 -4.68 18.00
CA LYS A 354 3.96 -6.00 18.45
C LYS A 354 4.22 -7.09 17.40
N LEU A 355 4.33 -6.73 16.12
CA LEU A 355 4.65 -7.67 15.05
C LEU A 355 6.10 -8.15 15.06
N VAL A 356 7.01 -7.47 15.77
CA VAL A 356 8.41 -7.92 15.91
C VAL A 356 8.46 -9.32 16.51
N LYS A 357 7.62 -9.60 17.50
CA LYS A 357 7.54 -10.92 18.12
C LYS A 357 7.04 -12.00 17.16
N ASN A 358 5.99 -11.69 16.39
CA ASN A 358 5.50 -12.60 15.34
C ASN A 358 6.58 -12.88 14.28
N ARG A 359 7.33 -11.84 13.88
CA ARG A 359 8.45 -11.97 12.94
C ARG A 359 9.51 -12.92 13.50
N GLU A 360 9.92 -12.77 14.76
CA GLU A 360 10.89 -13.65 15.42
C GLU A 360 10.42 -15.11 15.48
N LEU A 361 9.15 -15.33 15.85
CA LEU A 361 8.55 -16.67 15.91
C LEU A 361 8.59 -17.37 14.55
N LEU A 362 8.23 -16.66 13.48
CA LEU A 362 8.20 -17.23 12.13
C LEU A 362 9.60 -17.40 11.54
N VAL A 363 10.54 -16.49 11.79
CA VAL A 363 11.95 -16.70 11.42
C VAL A 363 12.50 -17.96 12.09
N LYS A 364 12.21 -18.18 13.38
CA LYS A 364 12.61 -19.41 14.09
C LYS A 364 11.93 -20.65 13.50
N ALA A 365 10.66 -20.56 13.10
CA ALA A 365 9.96 -21.66 12.45
C ALA A 365 10.54 -22.03 11.07
N LEU A 366 11.09 -21.05 10.35
CA LEU A 366 11.73 -21.23 9.05
C LEU A 366 13.19 -21.69 9.13
N ALA A 367 13.79 -21.70 10.34
CA ALA A 367 15.18 -22.10 10.54
C ALA A 367 15.59 -23.45 9.92
N PRO A 368 14.73 -24.49 9.83
CA PRO A 368 15.08 -25.75 9.15
C PRO A 368 15.51 -25.58 7.68
N LEU A 369 15.04 -24.53 6.99
CA LEU A 369 15.42 -24.23 5.61
C LEU A 369 16.86 -23.71 5.48
N GLY A 370 17.48 -23.31 6.58
CA GLY A 370 18.80 -22.67 6.63
C GLY A 370 18.72 -21.14 6.63
N LYS A 371 19.72 -20.50 7.26
CA LYS A 371 19.72 -19.04 7.49
C LYS A 371 19.67 -18.23 6.18
N ASP A 372 20.34 -18.72 5.13
CA ASP A 372 20.48 -18.02 3.86
C ASP A 372 19.25 -18.25 2.95
N ALA A 373 18.32 -19.12 3.37
CA ALA A 373 17.08 -19.38 2.67
C ALA A 373 15.95 -18.43 3.10
N VAL A 374 16.11 -17.63 4.16
CA VAL A 374 15.07 -16.72 4.66
C VAL A 374 15.51 -15.27 4.49
N MET A 375 14.71 -14.50 3.76
CA MET A 375 14.96 -13.09 3.43
C MET A 375 13.74 -12.26 3.79
N GLY A 376 13.91 -10.93 3.77
CA GLY A 376 12.84 -9.99 4.10
C GLY A 376 12.73 -9.68 5.59
N GLY A 377 11.59 -9.15 6.00
CA GLY A 377 11.32 -8.76 7.39
C GLY A 377 11.90 -7.39 7.80
N GLN A 378 12.61 -6.68 6.92
CA GLN A 378 13.10 -5.32 7.16
C GLN A 378 12.00 -4.26 6.99
N GLY A 379 10.98 -4.59 6.19
CA GLY A 379 9.73 -3.84 6.13
C GLY A 379 8.53 -4.70 5.69
N ALA A 380 7.36 -4.07 5.59
CA ALA A 380 6.08 -4.74 5.35
C ALA A 380 5.74 -5.78 6.43
N ILE A 381 5.00 -6.85 6.08
CA ILE A 381 4.60 -7.90 7.02
C ILE A 381 4.95 -9.29 6.49
N TYR A 382 6.03 -9.39 5.70
CA TYR A 382 6.36 -10.59 4.94
C TYR A 382 7.77 -11.11 5.19
N LEU A 383 7.88 -12.43 5.18
CA LEU A 383 9.13 -13.15 4.99
C LEU A 383 9.06 -13.90 3.67
N TRP A 384 10.18 -13.95 2.97
CA TRP A 384 10.35 -14.68 1.73
C TRP A 384 11.33 -15.82 1.97
N ALA A 385 10.91 -17.07 1.79
CA ALA A 385 11.74 -18.22 2.11
C ALA A 385 11.92 -19.16 0.92
N LYS A 386 13.17 -19.51 0.60
CA LYS A 386 13.53 -20.46 -0.45
C LYS A 386 13.32 -21.89 0.06
N LEU A 387 12.62 -22.70 -0.73
CA LEU A 387 12.52 -24.14 -0.51
C LEU A 387 13.78 -24.84 -1.08
N PRO A 388 14.17 -26.01 -0.56
CA PRO A 388 15.22 -26.81 -1.17
C PRO A 388 14.92 -27.08 -2.65
N ASP A 389 15.94 -27.12 -3.50
CA ASP A 389 15.77 -27.20 -4.96
C ASP A 389 14.96 -28.43 -5.43
N ARG A 390 14.95 -29.52 -4.64
CA ARG A 390 14.12 -30.72 -4.88
C ARG A 390 12.61 -30.51 -4.68
N PHE A 391 12.20 -29.36 -4.14
CA PHE A 391 10.82 -28.96 -3.89
C PHE A 391 10.49 -27.67 -4.68
N SER A 392 10.86 -27.66 -5.96
CA SER A 392 10.65 -26.53 -6.85
C SER A 392 9.18 -26.25 -7.19
N ASP A 393 8.31 -27.26 -7.06
CA ASP A 393 6.86 -27.09 -7.11
C ASP A 393 6.36 -26.61 -5.74
N ASP A 394 6.41 -25.30 -5.55
CA ASP A 394 5.98 -24.66 -4.31
C ASP A 394 4.47 -24.77 -4.06
N TYR A 395 3.65 -24.94 -5.10
CA TYR A 395 2.20 -25.09 -4.96
C TYR A 395 1.84 -26.45 -4.34
N GLU A 396 2.52 -27.53 -4.76
CA GLU A 396 2.43 -28.85 -4.12
C GLU A 396 2.80 -28.79 -2.63
N VAL A 397 3.92 -28.12 -2.31
CA VAL A 397 4.38 -27.96 -0.92
C VAL A 397 3.35 -27.19 -0.09
N VAL A 398 2.82 -26.09 -0.61
CA VAL A 398 1.78 -25.30 0.09
C VAL A 398 0.54 -26.15 0.34
N ARG A 399 0.07 -26.90 -0.67
CA ARG A 399 -1.09 -27.77 -0.51
C ARG A 399 -0.86 -28.84 0.55
N TRP A 400 0.31 -29.45 0.54
CA TRP A 400 0.70 -30.46 1.53
C TRP A 400 0.74 -29.89 2.95
N LEU A 401 1.36 -28.71 3.14
CA LEU A 401 1.38 -27.99 4.43
C LEU A 401 -0.02 -27.68 4.94
N VAL A 402 -0.93 -27.26 4.06
CA VAL A 402 -2.32 -26.97 4.42
C VAL A 402 -3.06 -28.24 4.85
N ASN A 403 -2.97 -29.31 4.07
CA ASN A 403 -3.72 -30.54 4.33
C ASN A 403 -3.19 -31.31 5.55
N ARG A 404 -1.86 -31.37 5.71
CA ARG A 404 -1.21 -32.19 6.73
C ARG A 404 -0.96 -31.44 8.03
N HIS A 405 -0.54 -30.18 7.93
CA HIS A 405 -0.14 -29.38 9.09
C HIS A 405 -1.13 -28.26 9.43
N GLY A 406 -2.17 -28.06 8.61
CA GLY A 406 -3.19 -27.04 8.87
C GLY A 406 -2.60 -25.63 8.88
N VAL A 407 -1.51 -25.38 8.14
CA VAL A 407 -0.86 -24.07 8.04
C VAL A 407 -0.84 -23.61 6.59
N VAL A 408 -1.26 -22.37 6.35
CA VAL A 408 -1.43 -21.83 5.01
C VAL A 408 -0.40 -20.74 4.77
N VAL A 409 0.40 -20.89 3.72
CA VAL A 409 1.33 -19.86 3.21
C VAL A 409 1.04 -19.62 1.72
N ILE A 410 1.74 -18.68 1.08
CA ILE A 410 1.57 -18.42 -0.36
C ILE A 410 2.74 -19.01 -1.15
N PRO A 411 2.49 -19.73 -2.26
CA PRO A 411 3.55 -20.21 -3.14
C PRO A 411 4.22 -19.03 -3.85
N GLY A 412 5.54 -19.06 -3.98
CA GLY A 412 6.32 -17.98 -4.54
C GLY A 412 6.17 -17.83 -6.06
N SER A 413 5.81 -18.92 -6.75
CA SER A 413 5.44 -18.94 -8.17
C SER A 413 4.38 -17.91 -8.55
N ALA A 414 3.41 -17.63 -7.65
CA ALA A 414 2.41 -16.60 -7.85
C ALA A 414 2.99 -15.17 -7.96
N SER A 415 4.22 -14.97 -7.49
CA SER A 415 4.92 -13.69 -7.43
C SER A 415 6.24 -13.71 -8.20
N GLY A 416 6.39 -14.62 -9.18
CA GLY A 416 7.58 -14.70 -10.02
C GLY A 416 8.81 -15.32 -9.35
N GLY A 417 8.63 -16.08 -8.26
CA GLY A 417 9.71 -16.80 -7.60
C GLY A 417 9.35 -18.26 -7.30
N PRO A 418 9.30 -19.12 -8.32
CA PRO A 418 9.03 -20.55 -8.12
C PRO A 418 10.06 -21.19 -7.18
N GLY A 419 9.59 -22.10 -6.33
CA GLY A 419 10.42 -22.73 -5.29
C GLY A 419 10.64 -21.86 -4.06
N TYR A 420 9.81 -20.84 -3.85
CA TYR A 420 9.77 -20.04 -2.64
C TYR A 420 8.40 -20.11 -1.98
N ILE A 421 8.31 -19.67 -0.73
CA ILE A 421 7.05 -19.42 -0.03
C ILE A 421 7.08 -18.02 0.60
N ARG A 422 5.90 -17.36 0.60
CA ARG A 422 5.67 -16.12 1.33
C ARG A 422 4.90 -16.39 2.60
N ILE A 423 5.44 -15.89 3.71
CA ILE A 423 4.84 -15.97 5.03
C ILE A 423 4.47 -14.57 5.48
N SER A 424 3.21 -14.37 5.86
CA SER A 424 2.71 -13.13 6.48
C SER A 424 2.74 -13.26 8.00
N PHE A 425 3.32 -12.28 8.69
CA PHE A 425 3.35 -12.22 10.16
C PHE A 425 2.42 -11.15 10.75
N GLY A 426 1.62 -10.46 9.92
CA GLY A 426 0.73 -9.39 10.35
C GLY A 426 -0.65 -9.85 10.84
N GLY A 427 -1.17 -10.96 10.29
CA GLY A 427 -2.59 -11.32 10.39
C GLY A 427 -3.03 -11.97 11.69
N LEU A 428 -2.09 -12.39 12.54
CA LEU A 428 -2.36 -13.15 13.77
C LEU A 428 -1.93 -12.37 15.01
N LYS A 429 -2.65 -12.56 16.10
CA LYS A 429 -2.16 -12.20 17.44
C LYS A 429 -1.00 -13.12 17.81
N GLU A 430 -0.18 -12.71 18.77
CA GLU A 430 1.02 -13.45 19.19
C GLU A 430 0.72 -14.91 19.53
N ALA A 431 -0.28 -15.18 20.37
CA ALA A 431 -0.64 -16.55 20.77
C ALA A 431 -1.02 -17.45 19.57
N ASP A 432 -1.81 -16.93 18.62
CA ASP A 432 -2.19 -17.69 17.42
C ASP A 432 -0.98 -17.86 16.47
N CYS A 433 -0.09 -16.86 16.45
CA CYS A 433 1.14 -16.90 15.67
C CYS A 433 2.12 -17.96 16.20
N GLU A 434 2.21 -18.15 17.52
CA GLU A 434 3.00 -19.23 18.13
C GLU A 434 2.52 -20.60 17.65
N VAL A 435 1.21 -20.84 17.64
CA VAL A 435 0.63 -22.09 17.14
C VAL A 435 0.91 -22.28 15.65
N ALA A 436 0.76 -21.22 14.85
CA ALA A 436 1.05 -21.25 13.42
C ALA A 436 2.55 -21.53 13.15
N ALA A 437 3.44 -20.92 13.92
CA ALA A 437 4.89 -21.09 13.84
C ALA A 437 5.30 -22.53 14.15
N GLU A 438 4.72 -23.13 15.20
CA GLU A 438 4.96 -24.54 15.55
C GLU A 438 4.48 -25.50 14.45
N ARG A 439 3.27 -25.27 13.89
CA ARG A 439 2.76 -26.08 12.77
C ARG A 439 3.65 -25.95 11.53
N LEU A 440 4.06 -24.73 11.19
CA LEU A 440 4.96 -24.46 10.06
C LEU A 440 6.30 -25.16 10.26
N ARG A 441 6.92 -25.00 11.43
CA ARG A 441 8.21 -25.60 11.75
C ARG A 441 8.16 -27.12 11.61
N ARG A 442 7.16 -27.76 12.22
CA ARG A 442 6.96 -29.21 12.13
C ARG A 442 6.81 -29.68 10.70
N GLY A 443 6.02 -28.96 9.90
CA GLY A 443 5.84 -29.27 8.48
C GLY A 443 7.13 -29.15 7.68
N LEU A 444 7.94 -28.13 7.93
CA LEU A 444 9.24 -27.97 7.26
C LEU A 444 10.26 -29.03 7.69
N GLU A 445 10.31 -29.39 8.98
CA GLU A 445 11.18 -30.45 9.48
C GLU A 445 10.80 -31.82 8.86
N GLU A 446 9.51 -32.13 8.76
CA GLU A 446 9.01 -33.35 8.11
C GLU A 446 9.26 -33.33 6.60
N LEU A 447 8.99 -32.21 5.91
CA LEU A 447 9.30 -32.04 4.49
C LEU A 447 10.78 -32.32 4.19
N LEU A 448 11.69 -31.86 5.06
CA LEU A 448 13.13 -32.04 4.86
C LEU A 448 13.60 -33.46 5.15
N ARG A 449 13.01 -34.12 6.15
CA ARG A 449 13.39 -35.48 6.59
C ARG A 449 12.77 -36.57 5.69
N ASP A 450 11.46 -36.46 5.45
CA ASP A 450 10.64 -37.54 4.88
C ASP A 450 10.05 -37.16 3.51
N GLY A 451 10.06 -35.87 3.15
CA GLY A 451 9.38 -35.37 1.95
C GLY A 451 7.88 -35.14 2.16
N MET A 452 7.12 -35.01 1.07
CA MET A 452 5.67 -34.83 1.11
C MET A 452 4.96 -36.18 1.29
N VAL A 453 5.02 -36.73 2.51
CA VAL A 453 4.32 -37.98 2.87
C VAL A 453 2.81 -37.74 3.01
N GLN A 454 1.99 -38.68 2.50
CA GLN A 454 0.53 -38.54 2.51
C GLN A 454 -0.08 -38.57 3.91
#